data_AF-A0A4U0S6U1-F1
#
_entry.id   AF-A0A4U0S6U1-F1
#
_cell.length_a   1.000
_cell.length_b   1.000
_cell.length_c   1.000
_cell.angle_alpha   90.00
_cell.angle_beta   90.00
_cell.angle_gamma   90.00
#
_symmetry.space_group_name_H-M   'P 1'
#
loop_
_entity.id
_entity.type
_entity.pdbx_description
1 polymer ?
#
loop_
_entity_poly.entity_id
_entity_poly.type
_entity_poly.pdbx_seq_one_letter_code
_entity_poly.pdbx_strand_id
1 'polypeptide(L)'
;MTNGIVRALEDGAGRLAKTLGEDAGKAVKDLYHDTGKRLKRVASNHRENDAKHAAELERLAKRPRTDETPIYHVDDKGNITRLRHDSDAKKPDDKYLKEKLTDEDKARLGLDDASVGAPKRGERAALLKDKSEGMTKPRPNTPSTEVPFGSSSNGLARATQLARHADKSYGTKRGDVFSSNNYAAAHVKGANGKDDFILVGRSHRPNGAGLTETTHSERMIGTPFLRQGDGERIQHLYTERAPCSSPPNCSSWMAERLPHVQVSHTVEYGNTPESRAVGNKAMEDYLDGLKASR
;
A
#
# COMPACT_ATOMS: atom_id res chain seq x y z
N MET A 1 31.93 -26.14 -9.50
CA MET A 1 32.12 -27.56 -9.15
C MET A 1 31.10 -28.38 -9.92
N THR A 2 31.55 -29.15 -10.91
CA THR A 2 30.72 -30.03 -11.74
C THR A 2 30.23 -31.21 -10.91
N ASN A 3 28.93 -31.48 -10.94
CA ASN A 3 28.25 -32.45 -10.09
C ASN A 3 28.73 -33.88 -10.41
N GLY A 4 29.15 -34.66 -9.39
CA GLY A 4 29.80 -35.98 -9.57
C GLY A 4 28.96 -37.01 -10.34
N ILE A 5 27.65 -36.81 -10.38
CA ILE A 5 26.70 -37.59 -11.17
C ILE A 5 26.97 -37.43 -12.69
N VAL A 6 27.38 -36.23 -13.13
CA VAL A 6 27.67 -35.95 -14.54
C VAL A 6 28.91 -36.72 -15.02
N ARG A 7 29.96 -36.79 -14.19
CA ARG A 7 31.17 -37.55 -14.53
C ARG A 7 30.92 -39.06 -14.64
N ALA A 8 30.14 -39.61 -13.71
CA ALA A 8 29.81 -41.04 -13.74
C ALA A 8 28.96 -41.42 -14.97
N LEU A 9 28.09 -40.51 -15.43
CA LEU A 9 27.30 -40.68 -16.66
C LEU A 9 28.17 -40.54 -17.93
N GLU A 10 29.11 -39.60 -17.97
CA GLU A 10 30.04 -39.41 -19.09
C GLU A 10 30.96 -40.64 -19.28
N ASP A 11 31.47 -41.22 -18.20
CA ASP A 11 32.32 -42.41 -18.24
C ASP A 11 31.54 -43.67 -18.66
N GLY A 12 30.27 -43.80 -18.25
CA GLY A 12 29.39 -44.88 -18.68
C GLY A 12 29.03 -44.82 -20.16
N ALA A 13 28.77 -43.61 -20.68
CA ALA A 13 28.48 -43.38 -22.09
C ALA A 13 29.69 -43.67 -23.00
N GLY A 14 30.91 -43.33 -22.56
CA GLY A 14 32.14 -43.63 -23.31
C GLY A 14 32.39 -45.12 -23.54
N ARG A 15 31.89 -45.99 -22.64
CA ARG A 15 32.00 -47.45 -22.77
C ARG A 15 30.91 -48.05 -23.67
N LEU A 16 29.69 -47.50 -23.61
CA LEU A 16 28.58 -47.93 -24.48
C LEU A 16 28.72 -47.45 -25.93
N ALA A 17 29.29 -46.26 -26.16
CA ALA A 17 29.53 -45.74 -27.50
C ALA A 17 30.59 -46.53 -28.29
N LYS A 18 31.50 -47.24 -27.61
CA LYS A 18 32.50 -48.11 -28.27
C LYS A 18 31.94 -49.45 -28.76
N THR A 19 30.73 -49.83 -28.34
CA THR A 19 30.14 -51.15 -28.63
C THR A 19 28.99 -51.12 -29.62
N LEU A 20 28.50 -49.93 -29.99
CA LEU A 20 27.43 -49.73 -30.98
C LEU A 20 27.99 -48.85 -32.11
N GLY A 21 27.72 -49.21 -33.37
CA GLY A 21 28.33 -48.59 -34.57
C GLY A 21 28.27 -47.05 -34.61
N GLU A 22 29.17 -46.44 -35.39
CA GLU A 22 29.51 -45.00 -35.34
C GLU A 22 28.29 -44.06 -35.35
N ASP A 23 27.25 -44.34 -36.12
CA ASP A 23 26.03 -43.53 -36.19
C ASP A 23 25.13 -43.67 -34.94
N ALA A 24 25.03 -44.87 -34.38
CA ALA A 24 24.29 -45.11 -33.14
C ALA A 24 25.05 -44.54 -31.92
N GLY A 25 26.38 -44.66 -31.91
CA GLY A 25 27.25 -44.05 -30.91
C GLY A 25 27.17 -42.52 -30.92
N LYS A 26 27.09 -41.91 -32.11
CA LYS A 26 26.91 -40.46 -32.27
C LYS A 26 25.54 -40.00 -31.78
N ALA A 27 24.46 -40.70 -32.15
CA ALA A 27 23.10 -40.36 -31.69
C ALA A 27 22.95 -40.45 -30.16
N VAL A 28 23.54 -41.48 -29.54
CA VAL A 28 23.55 -41.62 -28.08
C VAL A 28 24.36 -40.49 -27.43
N LYS A 29 25.56 -40.20 -27.94
CA LYS A 29 26.41 -39.11 -27.44
C LYS A 29 25.72 -37.75 -27.55
N ASP A 30 25.05 -37.47 -28.66
CA ASP A 30 24.32 -36.22 -28.87
C ASP A 30 23.11 -36.11 -27.94
N LEU A 31 22.36 -37.20 -27.74
CA LEU A 31 21.25 -37.26 -26.78
C LEU A 31 21.72 -37.02 -25.33
N TYR A 32 22.84 -37.61 -24.92
CA TYR A 32 23.41 -37.40 -23.59
C TYR A 32 23.94 -35.98 -23.41
N HIS A 33 24.62 -35.41 -24.42
CA HIS A 33 25.07 -34.02 -24.37
C HIS A 33 23.91 -33.03 -24.30
N ASP A 34 22.84 -33.26 -25.06
CA ASP A 34 21.65 -32.40 -25.04
C ASP A 34 20.87 -32.56 -23.74
N THR A 35 20.76 -33.77 -23.21
CA THR A 35 20.16 -34.03 -21.90
C THR A 35 20.98 -33.36 -20.79
N GLY A 36 22.32 -33.43 -20.86
CA GLY A 36 23.23 -32.75 -19.94
C GLY A 36 23.10 -31.22 -19.99
N LYS A 37 22.98 -30.64 -21.20
CA LYS A 37 22.73 -29.19 -21.38
C LYS A 37 21.37 -28.78 -20.81
N ARG A 38 20.31 -29.58 -21.01
CA ARG A 38 18.97 -29.33 -20.45
C ARG A 38 18.97 -29.42 -18.94
N LEU A 39 19.62 -30.44 -18.35
CA LEU A 39 19.77 -30.58 -16.91
C LEU A 39 20.56 -29.42 -16.30
N LYS A 40 21.65 -28.99 -16.93
CA LYS A 40 22.42 -27.82 -16.50
C LYS A 40 21.58 -26.54 -16.54
N ARG A 41 20.74 -26.37 -17.56
CA ARG A 41 19.79 -25.25 -17.69
C ARG A 41 18.73 -25.29 -16.58
N VAL A 42 18.13 -26.45 -16.31
CA VAL A 42 17.16 -26.62 -15.21
C VAL A 42 17.80 -26.33 -13.85
N ALA A 43 19.01 -26.81 -13.59
CA ALA A 43 19.74 -26.52 -12.36
C ALA A 43 20.08 -25.02 -12.22
N SER A 44 20.45 -24.35 -13.31
CA SER A 44 20.69 -22.90 -13.33
C SER A 44 19.40 -22.12 -13.07
N ASN A 45 18.30 -22.51 -13.71
CA ASN A 45 16.99 -21.90 -13.52
C ASN A 45 16.51 -22.09 -12.07
N HIS A 46 16.68 -23.28 -11.49
CA HIS A 46 16.36 -23.51 -10.08
C HIS A 46 17.21 -22.62 -9.17
N ARG A 47 18.52 -22.55 -9.39
CA ARG A 47 19.41 -21.70 -8.59
C ARG A 47 19.03 -20.21 -8.69
N GLU A 48 18.69 -19.71 -9.88
CA GLU A 48 18.21 -18.34 -10.05
C GLU A 48 16.83 -18.13 -9.42
N ASN A 49 15.91 -19.09 -9.55
CA ASN A 49 14.57 -19.00 -8.99
C ASN A 49 14.62 -19.06 -7.46
N ASP A 50 15.46 -19.92 -6.90
CA ASP A 50 15.70 -20.04 -5.46
C ASP A 50 16.40 -18.79 -4.93
N ALA A 51 17.32 -18.19 -5.68
CA ALA A 51 17.94 -16.91 -5.31
C ALA A 51 16.91 -15.75 -5.33
N LYS A 52 16.02 -15.71 -6.34
CA LYS A 52 14.91 -14.75 -6.40
C LYS A 52 13.93 -14.95 -5.26
N HIS A 53 13.55 -16.20 -4.98
CA HIS A 53 12.67 -16.54 -3.86
C HIS A 53 13.34 -16.28 -2.51
N ALA A 54 14.65 -16.53 -2.36
CA ALA A 54 15.39 -16.21 -1.14
C ALA A 54 15.46 -14.69 -0.91
N ALA A 55 15.72 -13.90 -1.96
CA ALA A 55 15.67 -12.45 -1.89
C ALA A 55 14.25 -11.93 -1.60
N GLU A 56 13.21 -12.59 -2.14
CA GLU A 56 11.82 -12.27 -1.85
C GLU A 56 11.43 -12.63 -0.41
N LEU A 57 11.87 -13.77 0.09
CA LEU A 57 11.69 -14.20 1.49
C LEU A 57 12.47 -13.30 2.45
N GLU A 58 13.68 -12.87 2.09
CA GLU A 58 14.46 -11.92 2.87
C GLU A 58 13.79 -10.54 2.87
N ARG A 59 13.22 -10.10 1.74
CA ARG A 59 12.37 -8.91 1.67
C ARG A 59 11.11 -9.06 2.52
N LEU A 60 10.48 -10.23 2.52
CA LEU A 60 9.32 -10.54 3.36
C LEU A 60 9.67 -10.57 4.86
N ALA A 61 10.86 -11.07 5.21
CA ALA A 61 11.36 -11.12 6.58
C ALA A 61 11.80 -9.74 7.11
N LYS A 62 12.29 -8.87 6.22
CA LYS A 62 12.66 -7.48 6.53
C LYS A 62 11.49 -6.49 6.43
N ARG A 63 10.30 -6.94 6.00
CA ARG A 63 9.10 -6.11 6.04
C ARG A 63 8.70 -5.86 7.50
N PRO A 64 8.30 -4.63 7.85
CA PRO A 64 7.57 -4.40 9.09
C PRO A 64 6.35 -5.31 9.07
N ARG A 65 6.26 -6.23 10.02
CA ARG A 65 5.00 -6.91 10.27
C ARG A 65 4.03 -5.80 10.68
N THR A 66 2.83 -5.76 10.13
CA THR A 66 1.76 -4.85 10.60
C THR A 66 1.43 -5.04 12.08
N ASP A 67 1.96 -6.09 12.67
CA ASP A 67 1.84 -6.47 14.06
C ASP A 67 2.86 -5.69 14.93
N GLU A 68 3.91 -5.12 14.33
CA GLU A 68 4.96 -4.34 15.00
C GLU A 68 4.69 -2.83 14.97
N THR A 69 4.20 -2.28 13.85
CA THR A 69 3.85 -0.86 13.76
C THR A 69 2.37 -0.65 14.11
N PRO A 70 2.03 0.07 15.20
CA PRO A 70 0.66 0.35 15.55
C PRO A 70 -0.08 1.09 14.43
N ILE A 71 -1.29 0.63 14.14
CA ILE A 71 -2.17 1.25 13.14
C ILE A 71 -3.32 1.92 13.88
N TYR A 72 -3.57 3.19 13.57
CA TYR A 72 -4.66 3.96 14.11
C TYR A 72 -5.60 4.42 13.00
N HIS A 73 -6.86 4.63 13.35
CA HIS A 73 -7.88 5.16 12.45
C HIS A 73 -8.46 6.44 13.03
N VAL A 74 -8.47 7.51 12.23
CA VAL A 74 -9.17 8.75 12.54
C VAL A 74 -10.52 8.79 11.81
N ASP A 75 -11.61 8.96 12.57
CA ASP A 75 -12.95 9.07 12.02
C ASP A 75 -13.27 10.50 11.51
N ASP A 76 -14.48 10.70 10.99
CA ASP A 76 -14.93 12.00 10.46
C ASP A 76 -15.12 13.09 11.52
N LYS A 77 -15.15 12.71 12.80
CA LYS A 77 -15.20 13.59 13.96
C LYS A 77 -13.82 13.81 14.59
N GLY A 78 -12.77 13.20 14.04
CA GLY A 78 -11.42 13.29 14.56
C GLY A 78 -11.13 12.36 15.74
N ASN A 79 -12.03 11.44 16.09
CA ASN A 79 -11.75 10.43 17.12
C ASN A 79 -10.79 9.39 16.58
N ILE A 80 -9.89 8.92 17.43
CA ILE A 80 -8.84 7.97 17.07
C ILE A 80 -9.07 6.64 17.80
N THR A 81 -9.03 5.56 17.03
CA THR A 81 -9.07 4.18 17.55
C THR A 81 -7.88 3.39 17.05
N ARG A 82 -7.40 2.44 17.85
CA ARG A 82 -6.39 1.48 17.41
C ARG A 82 -7.04 0.41 16.52
N LEU A 83 -6.43 0.13 15.39
CA LEU A 83 -6.82 -0.95 14.48
C LEU A 83 -5.98 -2.19 14.75
N ARG A 84 -6.65 -3.34 14.90
CA ARG A 84 -6.00 -4.64 15.02
C ARG A 84 -6.65 -5.66 14.09
N HIS A 85 -5.82 -6.51 13.51
CA HIS A 85 -6.28 -7.73 12.84
C HIS A 85 -6.09 -8.92 13.78
N ASP A 86 -7.15 -9.64 14.08
CA ASP A 86 -7.14 -10.86 14.86
C ASP A 86 -7.31 -12.06 13.92
N SER A 87 -6.21 -12.72 13.57
CA SER A 87 -6.22 -13.87 12.68
C SER A 87 -6.90 -15.09 13.28
N ASP A 88 -7.00 -15.15 14.61
CA ASP A 88 -7.51 -16.30 15.36
C ASP A 88 -9.01 -16.13 15.70
N ALA A 89 -9.57 -14.96 15.38
CA ALA A 89 -10.99 -14.69 15.54
C ALA A 89 -11.85 -15.68 14.76
N LYS A 90 -12.75 -16.37 15.49
CA LYS A 90 -13.63 -17.41 14.92
C LYS A 90 -14.71 -16.84 14.01
N LYS A 91 -15.11 -15.59 14.21
CA LYS A 91 -16.12 -14.91 13.39
C LYS A 91 -15.43 -13.89 12.47
N PRO A 92 -15.81 -13.82 11.18
CA PRO A 92 -15.23 -12.85 10.26
C PRO A 92 -15.34 -11.39 10.72
N ASP A 93 -16.44 -11.04 11.37
CA ASP A 93 -16.65 -9.67 11.89
C ASP A 93 -15.76 -9.32 13.10
N ASP A 94 -15.20 -10.34 13.78
CA ASP A 94 -14.33 -10.16 14.94
C ASP A 94 -12.85 -10.08 14.54
N LYS A 95 -12.51 -10.34 13.26
CA LYS A 95 -11.13 -10.29 12.76
C LYS A 95 -10.57 -8.87 12.68
N TYR A 96 -11.42 -7.85 12.60
CA TYR A 96 -11.01 -6.47 12.33
C TYR A 96 -11.55 -5.55 13.43
N LEU A 97 -10.69 -5.23 14.38
CA LEU A 97 -11.10 -4.62 15.65
C LEU A 97 -10.72 -3.14 15.70
N LYS A 98 -11.61 -2.36 16.33
CA LYS A 98 -11.36 -0.99 16.77
C LYS A 98 -11.28 -0.98 18.29
N GLU A 99 -10.08 -0.74 18.80
CA GLU A 99 -9.80 -0.73 20.23
C GLU A 99 -9.65 0.71 20.74
N LYS A 100 -9.97 0.91 22.02
CA LYS A 100 -9.69 2.17 22.71
C LYS A 100 -8.17 2.34 22.83
N LEU A 101 -7.72 3.59 22.78
CA LEU A 101 -6.30 3.91 22.96
C LEU A 101 -5.86 3.64 24.40
N THR A 102 -4.69 3.02 24.55
CA THR A 102 -3.98 2.99 25.84
C THR A 102 -3.25 4.31 26.08
N ASP A 103 -2.67 4.49 27.27
CA ASP A 103 -1.87 5.68 27.54
C ASP A 103 -0.54 5.68 26.76
N GLU A 104 0.02 4.50 26.47
CA GLU A 104 1.16 4.37 25.55
C GLU A 104 0.79 4.80 24.12
N ASP A 105 -0.41 4.45 23.65
CA ASP A 105 -0.88 4.86 22.33
C ASP A 105 -1.06 6.39 22.26
N LYS A 106 -1.64 7.01 23.29
CA LYS A 106 -1.77 8.47 23.41
C LYS A 106 -0.41 9.16 23.43
N ALA A 107 0.53 8.65 24.22
CA ALA A 107 1.90 9.17 24.28
C ALA A 107 2.62 9.07 22.92
N ARG A 108 2.41 7.97 22.17
CA ARG A 108 2.95 7.78 20.82
C ARG A 108 2.36 8.79 19.83
N LEU A 109 1.05 9.03 19.91
CA LEU A 109 0.34 9.98 19.04
C LEU A 109 0.70 11.44 19.39
N GLY A 110 1.05 11.71 20.65
CA GLY A 110 1.25 13.06 21.18
C GLY A 110 -0.08 13.73 21.52
N LEU A 111 -0.99 12.97 22.13
CA LEU A 111 -2.34 13.42 22.45
C LEU A 111 -2.63 13.22 23.93
N ASP A 112 -3.37 14.15 24.53
CA ASP A 112 -3.90 14.00 25.89
C ASP A 112 -5.22 13.21 25.92
N ASP A 113 -5.95 13.20 24.79
CA ASP A 113 -7.24 12.53 24.63
C ASP A 113 -7.27 11.68 23.34
N ALA A 114 -8.26 10.81 23.19
CA ALA A 114 -8.46 9.95 22.03
C ALA A 114 -9.05 10.68 20.82
N SER A 115 -8.77 11.98 20.67
CA SER A 115 -9.30 12.81 19.59
C SER A 115 -8.34 13.90 19.18
N VAL A 116 -8.23 14.12 17.87
CA VAL A 116 -7.63 15.32 17.29
C VAL A 116 -8.69 16.39 16.99
N GLY A 117 -9.95 16.13 17.35
CA GLY A 117 -11.08 16.99 17.04
C GLY A 117 -11.44 17.01 15.55
N ALA A 118 -12.70 17.31 15.26
CA ALA A 118 -13.17 17.39 13.89
C ALA A 118 -12.43 18.52 13.14
N PRO A 119 -12.19 18.37 11.83
CA PRO A 119 -11.70 19.47 11.01
C PRO A 119 -12.60 20.70 11.16
N LYS A 120 -12.02 21.84 11.54
CA LYS A 120 -12.76 23.09 11.77
C LYS A 120 -13.29 23.65 10.44
N ARG A 121 -14.28 24.55 10.52
CA ARG A 121 -14.74 25.33 9.37
C ARG A 121 -13.55 26.14 8.81
N GLY A 122 -13.28 26.01 7.52
CA GLY A 122 -12.09 26.58 6.87
C GLY A 122 -10.90 25.62 6.81
N GLU A 123 -10.74 24.69 7.76
CA GLU A 123 -9.69 23.65 7.69
C GLU A 123 -10.04 22.54 6.70
N ARG A 124 -11.34 22.18 6.62
CA ARG A 124 -11.85 21.23 5.61
C ARG A 124 -11.55 21.66 4.19
N ALA A 125 -11.56 22.97 3.98
CA ALA A 125 -11.24 23.63 2.74
C ALA A 125 -9.84 24.25 2.74
N ALA A 126 -8.98 24.00 3.76
CA ALA A 126 -7.74 24.74 4.03
C ALA A 126 -7.02 24.99 2.72
N LEU A 127 -7.13 26.22 2.24
CA LEU A 127 -6.75 26.53 0.88
C LEU A 127 -5.25 26.29 0.76
N LEU A 128 -4.84 25.93 -0.44
CA LEU A 128 -3.44 26.06 -0.86
C LEU A 128 -2.87 27.37 -0.32
N LYS A 129 -1.55 27.41 -0.04
CA LYS A 129 -0.89 28.60 0.51
C LYS A 129 -1.41 29.85 -0.18
N ASP A 130 -1.87 30.86 0.56
CA ASP A 130 -2.28 32.12 -0.06
C ASP A 130 -1.06 33.00 -0.41
N LYS A 131 -1.30 34.23 -0.89
CA LYS A 131 -0.19 35.15 -1.23
C LYS A 131 0.68 35.49 -0.02
N SER A 132 0.08 35.65 1.15
CA SER A 132 0.80 35.97 2.39
C SER A 132 1.63 34.78 2.89
N GLU A 133 1.20 33.55 2.55
CA GLU A 133 1.90 32.31 2.87
C GLU A 133 2.90 31.87 1.80
N GLY A 134 3.15 32.68 0.77
CA GLY A 134 4.11 32.38 -0.29
C GLY A 134 3.57 31.46 -1.40
N MET A 135 2.32 31.65 -1.81
CA MET A 135 1.72 30.98 -2.99
C MET A 135 2.69 30.96 -4.18
N THR A 136 2.88 29.77 -4.75
CA THR A 136 3.60 29.56 -6.01
C THR A 136 2.64 29.57 -7.20
N LYS A 137 3.11 30.09 -8.34
CA LYS A 137 2.39 30.08 -9.63
C LYS A 137 3.35 29.69 -10.76
N PRO A 138 3.08 28.63 -11.54
CA PRO A 138 1.98 27.68 -11.38
C PRO A 138 2.07 26.91 -10.05
N ARG A 139 0.93 26.40 -9.57
CA ARG A 139 0.90 25.58 -8.35
C ARG A 139 1.68 24.28 -8.60
N PRO A 140 2.59 23.87 -7.71
CA PRO A 140 3.31 22.62 -7.86
C PRO A 140 2.34 21.45 -7.67
N ASN A 141 2.70 20.29 -8.20
CA ASN A 141 1.99 19.04 -7.93
C ASN A 141 2.95 18.09 -7.23
N THR A 142 2.47 17.41 -6.20
CA THR A 142 3.24 16.33 -5.58
C THR A 142 3.28 15.15 -6.54
N PRO A 143 4.48 14.67 -6.92
CA PRO A 143 4.58 13.41 -7.66
C PRO A 143 4.14 12.26 -6.75
N SER A 144 3.44 11.28 -7.32
CA SER A 144 3.04 10.07 -6.62
C SER A 144 3.40 8.82 -7.42
N THR A 145 3.79 7.77 -6.71
CA THR A 145 4.17 6.49 -7.32
C THR A 145 3.02 5.49 -7.21
N GLU A 146 2.61 4.91 -8.33
CA GLU A 146 1.59 3.87 -8.34
C GLU A 146 2.08 2.58 -7.65
N VAL A 147 1.24 1.99 -6.81
CA VAL A 147 1.47 0.73 -6.10
C VAL A 147 0.22 -0.16 -6.16
N PRO A 148 0.36 -1.50 -6.24
CA PRO A 148 -0.80 -2.39 -6.29
C PRO A 148 -1.71 -2.29 -5.06
N PHE A 149 -2.99 -2.63 -5.25
CA PHE A 149 -3.95 -2.79 -4.16
C PHE A 149 -3.45 -3.73 -3.08
N GLY A 150 -3.64 -3.35 -1.81
CA GLY A 150 -3.27 -4.18 -0.66
C GLY A 150 -1.79 -4.59 -0.64
N SER A 151 -0.93 -3.90 -1.41
CA SER A 151 0.48 -4.26 -1.56
C SER A 151 1.14 -4.38 -0.20
N SER A 152 1.54 -5.60 0.15
CA SER A 152 2.14 -5.90 1.45
C SER A 152 3.54 -5.28 1.60
N SER A 153 4.13 -4.78 0.51
CA SER A 153 5.41 -4.05 0.49
C SER A 153 5.23 -2.59 0.84
N ASN A 154 3.99 -2.12 0.80
CA ASN A 154 3.59 -0.81 1.27
C ASN A 154 2.60 -1.01 2.42
N GLY A 155 3.12 -1.05 3.65
CA GLY A 155 2.30 -1.25 4.86
C GLY A 155 1.10 -0.29 4.95
N LEU A 156 1.17 0.87 4.28
CA LEU A 156 0.10 1.86 4.21
C LEU A 156 -1.11 1.40 3.39
N ALA A 157 -0.89 0.74 2.24
CA ALA A 157 -1.98 0.21 1.43
C ALA A 157 -2.75 -0.87 2.20
N ARG A 158 -2.02 -1.78 2.88
CA ARG A 158 -2.63 -2.78 3.75
C ARG A 158 -3.36 -2.16 4.96
N ALA A 159 -2.85 -1.06 5.52
CA ALA A 159 -3.52 -0.35 6.60
C ALA A 159 -4.87 0.24 6.17
N THR A 160 -4.99 0.77 4.95
CA THR A 160 -6.29 1.21 4.41
C THR A 160 -7.28 0.06 4.25
N GLN A 161 -6.80 -1.11 3.81
CA GLN A 161 -7.62 -2.33 3.71
C GLN A 161 -8.14 -2.77 5.09
N LEU A 162 -7.28 -2.77 6.12
CA LEU A 162 -7.65 -3.06 7.50
C LEU A 162 -8.74 -2.09 7.99
N ALA A 163 -8.57 -0.80 7.75
CA ALA A 163 -9.56 0.21 8.12
C ALA A 163 -10.90 0.02 7.41
N ARG A 164 -10.90 -0.32 6.11
CA ARG A 164 -12.12 -0.61 5.37
C ARG A 164 -12.90 -1.79 5.95
N HIS A 165 -12.20 -2.85 6.34
CA HIS A 165 -12.84 -3.98 7.00
C HIS A 165 -13.43 -3.60 8.36
N ALA A 166 -12.67 -2.88 9.18
CA ALA A 166 -13.13 -2.39 10.48
C ALA A 166 -14.34 -1.43 10.36
N ASP A 167 -14.40 -0.63 9.30
CA ASP A 167 -15.53 0.27 8.99
C ASP A 167 -16.69 -0.42 8.28
N LYS A 168 -16.51 -1.66 7.80
CA LYS A 168 -17.41 -2.33 6.84
C LYS A 168 -17.71 -1.45 5.62
N SER A 169 -16.71 -0.70 5.15
CA SER A 169 -16.83 0.34 4.14
C SER A 169 -16.35 -0.12 2.76
N TYR A 170 -17.25 -0.72 1.98
CA TYR A 170 -16.97 -1.31 0.66
C TYR A 170 -17.62 -0.56 -0.51
N GLY A 171 -18.13 0.66 -0.28
CA GLY A 171 -18.88 1.42 -1.28
C GLY A 171 -20.36 1.03 -1.35
N THR A 172 -21.09 1.76 -2.18
CA THR A 172 -22.53 1.59 -2.41
C THR A 172 -22.84 1.74 -3.89
N LYS A 173 -23.83 0.96 -4.37
CA LYS A 173 -24.36 1.06 -5.74
C LYS A 173 -25.80 1.58 -5.68
N ARG A 174 -26.12 2.57 -6.52
CA ARG A 174 -27.49 3.04 -6.75
C ARG A 174 -27.77 2.95 -8.25
N GLY A 175 -28.47 1.90 -8.66
CA GLY A 175 -28.50 1.51 -10.08
C GLY A 175 -27.09 1.19 -10.56
N ASP A 176 -26.72 1.74 -11.73
CA ASP A 176 -25.40 1.56 -12.34
C ASP A 176 -24.33 2.52 -11.78
N VAL A 177 -24.66 3.34 -10.78
CA VAL A 177 -23.73 4.32 -10.21
C VAL A 177 -23.08 3.77 -8.95
N PHE A 178 -21.79 3.47 -9.05
CA PHE A 178 -20.93 3.15 -7.91
C PHE A 178 -20.41 4.40 -7.22
N SER A 179 -20.42 4.39 -5.89
CA SER A 179 -19.79 5.43 -5.06
C SER A 179 -19.12 4.83 -3.83
N SER A 180 -17.96 5.36 -3.46
CA SER A 180 -17.23 4.95 -2.26
C SER A 180 -16.46 6.13 -1.68
N ASN A 181 -16.25 6.10 -0.37
CA ASN A 181 -15.26 6.95 0.27
C ASN A 181 -13.86 6.47 -0.13
N ASN A 182 -12.91 7.39 -0.21
CA ASN A 182 -11.49 7.13 -0.40
C ASN A 182 -10.80 7.02 0.96
N TYR A 183 -9.82 6.13 1.11
CA TYR A 183 -8.96 6.03 2.27
C TYR A 183 -7.54 6.47 1.92
N ALA A 184 -6.85 7.01 2.91
CA ALA A 184 -5.43 7.29 2.88
C ALA A 184 -4.79 6.76 4.16
N ALA A 185 -3.48 6.53 4.11
CA ALA A 185 -2.70 6.13 5.27
C ALA A 185 -1.36 6.86 5.27
N ALA A 186 -0.94 7.35 6.43
CA ALA A 186 0.35 8.00 6.61
C ALA A 186 1.25 7.20 7.54
N HIS A 187 2.53 7.10 7.19
CA HIS A 187 3.57 6.72 8.14
C HIS A 187 4.02 7.97 8.89
N VAL A 188 3.96 7.93 10.22
CA VAL A 188 4.17 9.09 11.07
C VAL A 188 5.17 8.77 12.17
N LYS A 189 6.13 9.68 12.38
CA LYS A 189 7.05 9.62 13.51
C LYS A 189 6.31 9.80 14.84
N GLY A 190 6.56 8.90 15.79
CA GLY A 190 6.02 8.98 17.15
C GLY A 190 6.40 10.29 17.84
N ALA A 191 5.47 10.89 18.59
CA ALA A 191 5.76 12.08 19.39
C ALA A 191 6.78 11.78 20.50
N ASN A 192 6.83 10.52 20.94
CA ASN A 192 7.80 10.02 21.91
C ASN A 192 9.23 9.83 21.34
N GLY A 193 9.43 10.09 20.04
CA GLY A 193 10.74 10.02 19.37
C GLY A 193 11.32 8.62 19.17
N LYS A 194 10.54 7.55 19.42
CA LYS A 194 11.02 6.17 19.32
C LYS A 194 10.11 5.25 18.52
N ASP A 195 8.79 5.45 18.60
CA ASP A 195 7.83 4.52 18.04
C ASP A 195 6.99 5.16 16.93
N ASP A 196 7.33 4.85 15.69
CA ASP A 196 6.53 5.27 14.54
C ASP A 196 5.18 4.54 14.49
N PHE A 197 4.22 5.10 13.77
CA PHE A 197 2.89 4.53 13.62
C PHE A 197 2.31 4.80 12.24
N ILE A 198 1.22 4.09 11.93
CA ILE A 198 0.41 4.35 10.74
C ILE A 198 -0.90 5.01 11.17
N LEU A 199 -1.25 6.15 10.57
CA LEU A 199 -2.55 6.78 10.74
C LEU A 199 -3.37 6.65 9.47
N VAL A 200 -4.57 6.09 9.58
CA VAL A 200 -5.50 5.89 8.47
C VAL A 200 -6.68 6.84 8.60
N GLY A 201 -7.05 7.51 7.52
CA GLY A 201 -8.19 8.41 7.47
C GLY A 201 -9.01 8.19 6.20
N ARG A 202 -10.32 8.46 6.29
CA ARG A 202 -11.25 8.32 5.16
C ARG A 202 -11.79 9.67 4.71
N SER A 203 -12.08 9.82 3.43
CA SER A 203 -12.83 10.97 2.94
C SER A 203 -14.23 10.95 3.54
N HIS A 204 -14.76 12.12 3.86
CA HIS A 204 -16.11 12.26 4.38
C HIS A 204 -16.83 13.43 3.73
N ARG A 205 -18.05 13.18 3.29
CA ARG A 205 -18.99 14.21 2.85
C ARG A 205 -20.16 14.25 3.84
N PRO A 206 -20.33 15.34 4.61
CA PRO A 206 -21.49 15.47 5.49
C PRO A 206 -22.79 15.46 4.69
N ASN A 207 -23.89 15.03 5.32
CA ASN A 207 -25.20 15.03 4.68
C ASN A 207 -25.65 16.47 4.37
N GLY A 208 -26.12 16.71 3.14
CA GLY A 208 -26.51 18.05 2.67
C GLY A 208 -25.34 18.97 2.31
N ALA A 209 -24.10 18.50 2.44
CA ALA A 209 -22.91 19.30 2.19
C ALA A 209 -22.61 19.49 0.70
N GLY A 210 -22.22 20.71 0.33
CA GLY A 210 -21.67 21.04 -0.99
C GLY A 210 -20.32 20.39 -1.26
N LEU A 211 -19.83 20.48 -2.51
CA LEU A 211 -18.51 19.95 -2.89
C LEU A 211 -17.36 20.57 -2.06
N THR A 212 -17.52 21.82 -1.61
CA THR A 212 -16.54 22.57 -0.81
C THR A 212 -16.45 22.12 0.66
N GLU A 213 -17.38 21.30 1.10
CA GLU A 213 -17.48 20.81 2.48
C GLU A 213 -17.08 19.33 2.61
N THR A 214 -16.70 18.70 1.50
CA THR A 214 -16.16 17.34 1.48
C THR A 214 -14.70 17.37 1.93
N THR A 215 -14.38 16.63 2.98
CA THR A 215 -12.98 16.46 3.40
C THR A 215 -12.38 15.25 2.71
N HIS A 216 -11.28 15.45 2.00
CA HIS A 216 -10.53 14.37 1.38
C HIS A 216 -9.66 13.63 2.43
N SER A 217 -9.42 12.35 2.22
CA SER A 217 -8.69 11.47 3.14
C SER A 217 -7.30 12.00 3.53
N GLU A 218 -6.59 12.59 2.57
CA GLU A 218 -5.26 13.18 2.74
C GLU A 218 -5.32 14.35 3.74
N ARG A 219 -6.37 15.17 3.62
CA ARG A 219 -6.61 16.32 4.50
C ARG A 219 -7.08 15.90 5.88
N MET A 220 -7.88 14.83 5.98
CA MET A 220 -8.25 14.25 7.28
C MET A 220 -7.01 13.86 8.09
N ILE A 221 -5.98 13.33 7.42
CA ILE A 221 -4.73 12.92 8.07
C ILE A 221 -3.82 14.11 8.35
N GLY A 222 -3.53 14.96 7.35
CA GLY A 222 -2.50 15.99 7.51
C GLY A 222 -2.94 17.23 8.27
N THR A 223 -4.22 17.61 8.24
CA THR A 223 -4.70 18.84 8.91
C THR A 223 -4.38 18.86 10.41
N PRO A 224 -4.61 17.79 11.21
CA PRO A 224 -4.21 17.75 12.61
C PRO A 224 -2.73 18.09 12.86
N PHE A 225 -1.82 17.53 12.07
CA PHE A 225 -0.38 17.77 12.20
C PHE A 225 -0.01 19.20 11.80
N LEU A 226 -0.52 19.68 10.66
CA LEU A 226 -0.26 21.05 10.22
C LEU A 226 -0.76 22.09 11.22
N ARG A 227 -1.90 21.84 11.87
CA ARG A 227 -2.47 22.70 12.90
C ARG A 227 -1.59 22.79 14.15
N GLN A 228 -0.85 21.72 14.46
CA GLN A 228 0.07 21.66 15.60
C GLN A 228 1.50 22.11 15.25
N GLY A 229 1.79 22.42 13.97
CA GLY A 229 3.16 22.70 13.51
C GLY A 229 4.01 21.44 13.32
N ASP A 230 3.39 20.27 13.33
CA ASP A 230 4.01 18.94 13.40
C ASP A 230 4.05 18.23 12.03
N GLY A 231 3.90 18.96 10.93
CA GLY A 231 3.84 18.41 9.57
C GLY A 231 5.04 17.51 9.23
N GLU A 232 6.23 17.85 9.74
CA GLU A 232 7.49 17.12 9.55
C GLU A 232 7.49 15.69 10.13
N ARG A 233 6.49 15.34 10.95
CA ARG A 233 6.34 13.97 11.47
C ARG A 233 5.80 13.01 10.42
N ILE A 234 5.06 13.49 9.43
CA ILE A 234 4.54 12.65 8.33
C ILE A 234 5.71 12.34 7.39
N GLN A 235 6.02 11.06 7.15
CA GLN A 235 7.14 10.67 6.28
C GLN A 235 6.66 10.17 4.91
N HIS A 236 5.58 9.39 4.93
CA HIS A 236 4.99 8.79 3.73
C HIS A 236 3.48 8.93 3.78
N LEU A 237 2.86 9.13 2.62
CA LEU A 237 1.41 9.11 2.46
C LEU A 237 1.02 8.17 1.32
N TYR A 238 0.08 7.29 1.59
CA TYR A 238 -0.61 6.47 0.60
C TYR A 238 -2.04 6.97 0.46
N THR A 239 -2.53 6.98 -0.78
CA THR A 239 -3.92 7.33 -1.12
C THR A 239 -4.47 6.27 -2.06
N GLU A 240 -5.69 5.76 -1.86
CA GLU A 240 -6.16 4.69 -2.76
C GLU A 240 -6.30 5.17 -4.20
N ARG A 241 -6.82 6.37 -4.39
CA ARG A 241 -6.87 7.09 -5.66
C ARG A 241 -5.82 8.19 -5.70
N ALA A 242 -5.22 8.40 -6.86
CA ALA A 242 -4.24 9.45 -7.09
C ALA A 242 -4.73 10.81 -6.53
N PRO A 243 -3.84 11.61 -5.92
CA PRO A 243 -4.21 12.89 -5.33
C PRO A 243 -4.86 13.81 -6.36
N CYS A 244 -6.03 14.36 -6.04
CA CYS A 244 -6.74 15.24 -6.97
C CYS A 244 -5.94 16.51 -7.29
N SER A 245 -6.00 16.96 -8.55
CA SER A 245 -5.43 18.25 -9.01
C SER A 245 -6.51 19.32 -9.29
N SER A 246 -7.79 18.93 -9.35
CA SER A 246 -8.93 19.84 -9.26
C SER A 246 -9.28 20.16 -7.80
N PRO A 247 -9.97 21.28 -7.49
CA PRO A 247 -10.39 21.60 -6.12
C PRO A 247 -10.99 20.38 -5.39
N PRO A 248 -10.53 20.08 -4.15
CA PRO A 248 -9.69 20.90 -3.27
C PRO A 248 -8.17 20.85 -3.55
N ASN A 249 -7.74 20.19 -4.63
CA ASN A 249 -6.37 20.10 -5.12
C ASN A 249 -5.38 19.58 -4.06
N CYS A 250 -5.58 18.32 -3.66
CA CYS A 250 -4.73 17.62 -2.71
C CYS A 250 -3.26 17.54 -3.19
N SER A 251 -3.03 17.40 -4.50
CA SER A 251 -1.67 17.31 -5.05
C SER A 251 -0.87 18.58 -4.76
N SER A 252 -1.42 19.77 -5.05
CA SER A 252 -0.74 21.02 -4.72
C SER A 252 -0.70 21.29 -3.21
N TRP A 253 -1.72 20.88 -2.47
CA TRP A 253 -1.75 21.06 -1.02
C TRP A 253 -0.60 20.30 -0.35
N MET A 254 -0.36 19.04 -0.75
CA MET A 254 0.79 18.28 -0.27
C MET A 254 2.12 18.92 -0.71
N ALA A 255 2.23 19.35 -1.97
CA ALA A 255 3.47 19.93 -2.47
C ALA A 255 3.88 21.19 -1.71
N GLU A 256 2.89 21.95 -1.24
CA GLU A 256 3.13 23.21 -0.53
C GLU A 256 3.26 23.05 0.98
N ARG A 257 2.48 22.13 1.59
CA ARG A 257 2.37 21.99 3.05
C ARG A 257 3.19 20.81 3.59
N LEU A 258 3.48 19.83 2.76
CA LEU A 258 4.17 18.59 3.09
C LEU A 258 5.20 18.22 2.01
N PRO A 259 6.10 19.15 1.61
CA PRO A 259 7.00 18.94 0.46
C PRO A 259 7.99 17.79 0.65
N HIS A 260 8.26 17.39 1.89
CA HIS A 260 9.15 16.28 2.24
C HIS A 260 8.48 14.91 2.17
N VAL A 261 7.14 14.86 2.12
CA VAL A 261 6.38 13.60 2.20
C VAL A 261 6.43 12.85 0.87
N GLN A 262 6.81 11.58 0.93
CA GLN A 262 6.74 10.69 -0.24
C GLN A 262 5.32 10.18 -0.42
N VAL A 263 4.76 10.31 -1.63
CA VAL A 263 3.37 9.95 -1.91
C VAL A 263 3.27 8.75 -2.83
N SER A 264 2.34 7.87 -2.53
CA SER A 264 1.99 6.72 -3.36
C SER A 264 0.48 6.61 -3.54
N HIS A 265 0.04 5.99 -4.63
CA HIS A 265 -1.36 5.73 -4.90
C HIS A 265 -1.60 4.39 -5.56
N THR A 266 -2.84 3.91 -5.65
CA THR A 266 -3.14 2.66 -6.38
C THR A 266 -3.88 2.89 -7.67
N VAL A 267 -4.90 3.74 -7.66
CA VAL A 267 -5.76 3.96 -8.81
C VAL A 267 -5.49 5.33 -9.38
N GLU A 268 -5.06 5.37 -10.64
CA GLU A 268 -5.04 6.61 -11.39
C GLU A 268 -6.44 7.24 -11.43
N TYR A 269 -6.50 8.52 -11.07
CA TYR A 269 -7.76 9.25 -10.97
C TYR A 269 -7.59 10.66 -11.54
N GLY A 270 -7.50 10.71 -12.86
CA GLY A 270 -7.19 11.92 -13.61
C GLY A 270 -8.31 12.96 -13.65
N ASN A 271 -8.11 13.96 -14.51
CA ASN A 271 -9.01 15.11 -14.63
C ASN A 271 -10.10 14.92 -15.70
N THR A 272 -10.10 13.81 -16.44
CA THR A 272 -11.12 13.53 -17.47
C THR A 272 -12.21 12.60 -16.93
N PRO A 273 -13.45 12.72 -17.41
CA PRO A 273 -14.53 11.79 -17.08
C PRO A 273 -14.16 10.33 -17.35
N GLU A 274 -13.44 10.05 -18.44
CA GLU A 274 -13.05 8.71 -18.87
C GLU A 274 -12.03 8.10 -17.89
N SER A 275 -11.01 8.87 -17.50
CA SER A 275 -10.02 8.42 -16.52
C SER A 275 -10.68 8.14 -15.16
N ARG A 276 -11.63 9.00 -14.75
CA ARG A 276 -12.39 8.79 -13.52
C ARG A 276 -13.30 7.56 -13.59
N ALA A 277 -13.91 7.30 -14.74
CA ALA A 277 -14.74 6.11 -14.94
C ALA A 277 -13.93 4.82 -14.80
N VAL A 278 -12.75 4.76 -15.45
CA VAL A 278 -11.82 3.63 -15.31
C VAL A 278 -11.39 3.45 -13.85
N GLY A 279 -10.98 4.53 -13.17
CA GLY A 279 -10.59 4.46 -11.77
C GLY A 279 -11.73 4.06 -10.83
N ASN A 280 -12.96 4.55 -11.10
CA ASN A 280 -14.14 4.14 -10.35
C ASN A 280 -14.43 2.65 -10.51
N LYS A 281 -14.31 2.12 -11.73
CA LYS A 281 -14.52 0.70 -12.00
C LYS A 281 -13.45 -0.18 -11.32
N ALA A 282 -12.19 0.22 -11.37
CA ALA A 282 -11.11 -0.49 -10.67
C ALA A 282 -11.33 -0.53 -9.15
N MET A 283 -11.76 0.60 -8.56
CA MET A 283 -12.12 0.65 -7.13
C MET A 283 -13.36 -0.18 -6.81
N GLU A 284 -14.36 -0.21 -7.68
CA GLU A 284 -15.55 -1.04 -7.52
C GLU A 284 -15.17 -2.52 -7.47
N ASP A 285 -14.41 -3.00 -8.46
CA ASP A 285 -13.98 -4.40 -8.55
C ASP A 285 -13.14 -4.80 -7.33
N TYR A 286 -12.22 -3.94 -6.92
CA TYR A 286 -11.42 -4.17 -5.72
C TYR A 286 -12.28 -4.28 -4.46
N LEU A 287 -13.24 -3.38 -4.28
CA LEU A 287 -14.06 -3.33 -3.07
C LEU A 287 -15.12 -4.43 -3.01
N ASP A 288 -15.66 -4.84 -4.16
CA ASP A 288 -16.52 -6.03 -4.27
C ASP A 288 -15.73 -7.30 -3.90
N GLY A 289 -14.50 -7.44 -4.40
CA GLY A 289 -13.60 -8.53 -4.02
C GLY A 289 -13.25 -8.52 -2.53
N LEU A 290 -12.92 -7.34 -2.00
CA LEU A 290 -12.58 -7.17 -0.59
C LEU A 290 -13.74 -7.52 0.34
N LYS A 291 -14.96 -7.17 -0.05
CA LYS A 291 -16.18 -7.53 0.69
C LYS A 291 -16.43 -9.03 0.68
N ALA A 292 -16.16 -9.69 -0.45
CA ALA A 292 -16.31 -11.13 -0.60
C ALA A 292 -15.28 -11.93 0.22
N SER A 293 -14.11 -11.35 0.51
CA SER A 293 -13.01 -12.02 1.22
C SER A 293 -12.97 -11.80 2.75
N ARG A 294 -14.06 -11.38 3.38
CA ARG A 294 -14.11 -11.09 4.83
C ARG A 294 -13.95 -12.36 5.70
#